data_AF-A0A4Y2LQN5-F1
#
_entry.id   AF-A0A4Y2LQN5-F1
#
_cell.length_a   1.000
_cell.length_b   1.000
_cell.length_c   1.000
_cell.angle_alpha   90.00
_cell.angle_beta   90.00
_cell.angle_gamma   90.00
#
_symmetry.space_group_name_H-M   'P 1'
#
loop_
_entity.id
_entity.type
_entity.pdbx_description
1 polymer ?
#
loop_
_entity_poly.entity_id
_entity_poly.type
_entity_poly.pdbx_seq_one_letter_code
_entity_poly.pdbx_strand_id
1 'polypeptide(L)'
;MRGFNAIPLQVVCISETDTKQVGSSFNNKHVEYLIKSNTEVPDQQSEPTLSSVRRPPQDTPQGYCSLYTGSVCRKYLPSQGLVYYNFSTDGSATPINEQITQGLWKEVISSLLEPCRTAAETLLCHYAFPA
;
A
#
# COMPACT_ATOMS: atom_id res chain seq x y z
N MET A 1 -30.21 2.77 8.86
CA MET A 1 -29.07 1.85 8.66
C MET A 1 -28.00 2.65 7.95
N ARG A 2 -26.88 2.95 8.62
CA ARG A 2 -25.80 3.75 8.01
C ARG A 2 -24.99 2.84 7.10
N GLY A 3 -25.01 3.12 5.81
CA GLY A 3 -24.19 2.43 4.82
C GLY A 3 -22.71 2.69 5.12
N PHE A 4 -21.93 1.63 5.25
CA PHE A 4 -20.48 1.72 5.26
C PHE A 4 -20.04 1.97 3.82
N ASN A 5 -19.53 3.17 3.55
CA ASN A 5 -18.84 3.44 2.29
C ASN A 5 -17.64 2.50 2.20
N ALA A 6 -17.51 1.78 1.07
CA ALA A 6 -16.39 0.88 0.84
C ALA A 6 -15.08 1.67 0.84
N ILE A 7 -14.11 1.18 1.60
CA ILE A 7 -12.73 1.67 1.57
C ILE A 7 -12.17 1.33 0.18
N PRO A 8 -11.58 2.29 -0.55
CA PRO A 8 -11.08 2.06 -1.90
C PRO A 8 -9.99 0.97 -1.91
N LEU A 9 -9.93 0.24 -3.03
CA LEU A 9 -9.04 -0.89 -3.35
C LEU A 9 -7.70 -0.82 -2.61
N GLN A 10 -7.51 -1.70 -1.62
CA GLN A 10 -6.19 -1.94 -1.06
C GLN A 10 -5.36 -2.66 -2.13
N VAL A 11 -4.15 -2.17 -2.39
CA VAL A 11 -3.15 -2.94 -3.15
C VAL A 11 -2.81 -4.16 -2.30
N VAL A 12 -3.06 -5.36 -2.83
CA VAL A 12 -2.81 -6.64 -2.13
C VAL A 12 -1.66 -7.37 -2.83
N CYS A 13 -0.72 -7.88 -2.04
CA CYS A 13 0.42 -8.66 -2.48
C CYS A 13 0.10 -10.17 -2.43
N ILE A 14 -0.23 -10.76 -3.57
CA ILE A 14 -0.50 -12.19 -3.69
C ILE A 14 0.77 -12.99 -4.05
N SER A 15 0.98 -14.15 -3.42
CA SER A 15 1.98 -15.14 -3.83
C SER A 15 1.36 -16.19 -4.77
N GLU A 16 2.13 -16.73 -5.72
CA GLU A 16 1.67 -17.66 -6.78
C GLU A 16 0.97 -18.95 -6.28
N THR A 17 1.05 -19.28 -4.98
CA THR A 17 0.52 -20.52 -4.40
C THR A 17 -1.01 -20.61 -4.33
N ASP A 18 -1.75 -19.52 -4.51
CA ASP A 18 -3.22 -19.48 -4.39
C ASP A 18 -3.98 -19.49 -5.73
N THR A 19 -3.30 -19.79 -6.84
CA THR A 19 -3.95 -19.77 -8.16
C THR A 19 -4.39 -21.19 -8.56
N LYS A 20 -5.62 -21.59 -8.19
CA LYS A 20 -6.31 -22.67 -8.89
C LYS A 20 -6.58 -22.22 -10.34
N GLN A 21 -5.75 -22.73 -11.25
CA GLN A 21 -5.94 -22.90 -12.69
C GLN A 21 -6.76 -21.83 -13.43
N VAL A 22 -6.07 -20.80 -13.93
CA VAL A 22 -6.30 -20.32 -15.29
C VAL A 22 -4.95 -20.40 -15.99
N GLY A 23 -4.86 -21.30 -16.97
CA GLY A 23 -3.61 -21.64 -17.63
C GLY A 23 -3.07 -20.50 -18.47
N SER A 24 -1.76 -20.29 -18.40
CA SER A 24 -0.87 -20.25 -19.56
C SER A 24 0.58 -20.34 -19.08
N SER A 25 1.31 -21.31 -19.61
CA SER A 25 2.74 -21.54 -19.39
C SER A 25 3.50 -20.87 -20.53
N PHE A 26 4.43 -19.95 -20.25
CA PHE A 26 5.86 -20.00 -20.63
C PHE A 26 6.60 -18.66 -20.41
N ASN A 27 7.60 -18.74 -19.53
CA ASN A 27 8.93 -18.12 -19.49
C ASN A 27 9.19 -16.58 -19.51
N ASN A 28 9.79 -16.19 -18.36
CA ASN A 28 10.85 -15.21 -18.12
C ASN A 28 10.48 -13.70 -18.06
N LYS A 29 10.53 -13.18 -16.83
CA LYS A 29 10.70 -11.76 -16.42
C LYS A 29 9.62 -10.77 -16.85
N HIS A 30 8.42 -10.92 -16.33
CA HIS A 30 7.55 -9.78 -16.05
C HIS A 30 6.47 -10.20 -15.06
N VAL A 31 6.43 -9.58 -13.88
CA VAL A 31 5.33 -9.77 -12.93
C VAL A 31 4.22 -8.82 -13.39
N GLU A 32 3.19 -9.36 -14.04
CA GLU A 32 2.04 -8.60 -14.54
C GLU A 32 1.06 -8.25 -13.39
N TYR A 33 0.67 -6.98 -13.30
CA TYR A 33 -0.39 -6.49 -12.41
C TYR A 33 -1.74 -6.49 -13.15
N LEU A 34 -2.81 -7.02 -12.53
CA LEU A 34 -4.17 -7.00 -13.09
C LEU A 34 -4.96 -5.80 -12.54
N ILE A 35 -5.18 -4.77 -13.36
CA ILE A 35 -6.15 -3.70 -13.09
C ILE A 35 -7.48 -4.09 -13.75
N LYS A 36 -8.57 -4.24 -12.97
CA LYS A 36 -9.94 -4.39 -13.52
C LYS A 36 -10.55 -3.01 -13.71
N SER A 37 -10.73 -2.58 -14.97
CA SER A 37 -11.42 -1.33 -15.32
C SER A 37 -12.93 -1.54 -15.42
N ASN A 38 -13.72 -0.68 -14.76
CA ASN A 38 -15.11 -0.41 -15.14
C ASN A 38 -15.31 1.11 -15.30
N THR A 39 -16.14 1.44 -16.28
CA THR A 39 -16.21 2.67 -17.08
C THR A 39 -17.26 3.68 -16.55
N GLU A 40 -16.96 4.98 -16.73
CA GLU A 40 -17.83 6.19 -16.86
C GLU A 40 -18.77 6.68 -15.72
N VAL A 41 -18.67 7.99 -15.38
CA VAL A 41 -19.75 9.03 -15.35
C VAL A 41 -19.10 10.45 -15.25
N PRO A 42 -19.67 11.54 -15.85
CA PRO A 42 -18.96 12.80 -16.12
C PRO A 42 -19.34 14.03 -15.24
N ASP A 43 -18.39 14.97 -15.24
CA ASP A 43 -18.40 16.46 -15.23
C ASP A 43 -18.79 17.37 -14.00
N GLN A 44 -17.86 18.34 -13.78
CA GLN A 44 -17.85 19.66 -13.08
C GLN A 44 -18.05 19.74 -11.55
N GLN A 45 -17.29 20.51 -10.73
CA GLN A 45 -16.86 21.91 -10.91
C GLN A 45 -15.69 22.36 -9.98
N SER A 46 -14.73 23.11 -10.57
CA SER A 46 -13.93 24.30 -10.14
C SER A 46 -12.99 24.37 -8.89
N GLU A 47 -11.70 24.65 -9.23
CA GLU A 47 -10.58 25.41 -8.58
C GLU A 47 -9.82 24.85 -7.36
N PRO A 48 -8.47 25.01 -7.22
CA PRO A 48 -7.47 25.77 -8.02
C PRO A 48 -6.42 24.89 -8.75
N THR A 49 -5.82 25.37 -9.86
CA THR A 49 -4.97 24.55 -10.76
C THR A 49 -3.52 24.37 -10.29
N LEU A 50 -3.29 23.26 -9.58
CA LEU A 50 -1.98 22.66 -9.30
C LEU A 50 -1.44 21.91 -10.55
N SER A 51 -1.23 22.62 -11.66
CA SER A 51 -1.10 22.01 -13.00
C SER A 51 0.31 21.74 -13.51
N SER A 52 1.31 21.54 -12.65
CA SER A 52 2.62 21.05 -13.13
C SER A 52 3.17 19.83 -12.38
N VAL A 53 2.29 19.04 -11.76
CA VAL A 53 2.64 17.65 -11.42
C VAL A 53 2.12 16.76 -12.53
N ARG A 54 3.00 16.42 -13.49
CA ARG A 54 2.69 15.46 -14.55
C ARG A 54 2.45 14.10 -13.87
N ARG A 55 1.18 13.67 -13.78
CA ARG A 55 0.85 12.33 -13.27
C ARG A 55 1.63 11.31 -14.11
N PRO A 56 2.34 10.36 -13.49
CA PRO A 56 2.98 9.28 -14.24
C PRO A 56 1.94 8.62 -15.15
N PRO A 57 2.32 8.14 -16.35
CA PRO A 57 1.44 7.34 -17.19
C PRO A 57 0.79 6.25 -16.34
N GLN A 58 -0.52 6.03 -16.54
CA GLN A 58 -1.32 5.08 -15.74
C GLN A 58 -0.75 3.65 -15.72
N ASP A 59 0.16 3.33 -16.66
CA ASP A 59 0.83 2.04 -16.78
C ASP A 59 2.15 1.94 -16.00
N THR A 60 2.58 3.00 -15.31
CA THR A 60 3.78 2.93 -14.46
C THR A 60 3.43 2.34 -13.09
N PRO A 61 4.10 1.25 -12.66
CA PRO A 61 3.83 0.68 -11.36
C PRO A 61 4.16 1.72 -10.28
N GLN A 62 3.24 1.90 -9.33
CA GLN A 62 3.36 2.88 -8.25
C GLN A 62 4.13 2.34 -7.04
N GLY A 63 4.47 1.05 -7.06
CA GLY A 63 5.20 0.38 -6.01
C GLY A 63 5.50 -1.08 -6.34
N TYR A 64 5.96 -1.83 -5.34
CA TYR A 64 6.37 -3.23 -5.46
C TYR A 64 6.03 -4.01 -4.19
N CYS A 65 5.85 -5.32 -4.33
CA CYS A 65 5.66 -6.23 -3.21
C CYS A 65 6.99 -6.88 -2.82
N SER A 66 7.29 -6.93 -1.52
CA SER A 66 8.49 -7.60 -0.99
C SER A 66 8.26 -8.03 0.45
N LEU A 67 9.15 -8.87 0.99
CA LEU A 67 9.16 -9.17 2.42
C LEU A 67 9.41 -7.90 3.23
N TYR A 68 8.75 -7.78 4.37
CA TYR A 68 8.98 -6.65 5.27
C TYR A 68 10.41 -6.70 5.85
N THR A 69 11.23 -5.71 5.51
CA THR A 69 12.64 -5.61 5.96
C THR A 69 12.84 -4.59 7.09
N GLY A 70 11.80 -3.82 7.42
CA GLY A 70 11.88 -2.78 8.44
C GLY A 70 11.95 -3.31 9.87
N SER A 71 12.00 -2.38 10.82
CA SER A 71 12.11 -2.68 12.25
C SER A 71 10.89 -2.25 13.05
N VAL A 72 10.20 -1.18 12.62
CA VAL A 72 9.09 -0.58 13.36
C VAL A 72 7.91 -1.56 13.47
N CYS A 73 7.54 -2.18 12.34
CA CYS A 73 6.37 -3.04 12.23
C CYS A 73 6.67 -4.55 12.32
N ARG A 74 7.91 -4.92 12.66
CA ARG A 74 8.39 -6.32 12.63
C ARG A 74 7.55 -7.26 13.51
N LYS A 75 7.00 -6.74 14.62
CA LYS A 75 6.20 -7.51 15.58
C LYS A 75 4.74 -7.68 15.17
N TYR A 76 4.24 -6.85 14.26
CA TYR A 76 2.81 -6.77 13.90
C TYR A 76 2.53 -7.39 12.53
N LEU A 77 3.56 -7.49 11.67
CA LEU A 77 3.44 -8.05 10.33
C LEU A 77 3.89 -9.52 10.29
N PRO A 78 3.29 -10.35 9.42
CA PRO A 78 3.69 -11.74 9.26
C PRO A 78 5.13 -11.84 8.74
N SER A 79 5.97 -12.65 9.37
CA SER A 79 7.40 -12.75 9.03
C SER A 79 7.67 -13.33 7.64
N GLN A 80 6.69 -14.00 7.04
CA GLN A 80 6.80 -14.66 5.73
C GLN A 80 5.83 -14.05 4.69
N GLY A 81 5.14 -12.96 5.03
CA GLY A 81 4.21 -12.28 4.13
C GLY A 81 4.89 -11.23 3.27
N LEU A 82 4.39 -11.08 2.04
CA LEU A 82 4.73 -9.94 1.19
C LEU A 82 3.92 -8.72 1.65
N VAL A 83 4.54 -7.55 1.57
CA VAL A 83 3.89 -6.26 1.83
C VAL A 83 4.21 -5.28 0.72
N TYR A 84 3.31 -4.33 0.50
CA TYR A 84 3.46 -3.30 -0.51
C TYR A 84 4.38 -2.17 -0.04
N TYR A 85 5.33 -1.81 -0.91
CA TYR A 85 6.19 -0.63 -0.80
C TYR A 85 5.91 0.32 -1.95
N ASN A 86 5.71 1.61 -1.64
CA ASN A 86 5.65 2.65 -2.66
C ASN A 86 7.06 2.94 -3.23
N PHE A 87 7.17 3.22 -4.52
CA PHE A 87 8.44 3.70 -5.07
C PHE A 87 8.78 5.06 -4.49
N SER A 88 9.90 5.13 -3.79
CA SER A 88 10.35 6.36 -3.16
C SER A 88 10.88 7.30 -4.26
N THR A 89 10.30 8.50 -4.37
CA THR A 89 10.69 9.52 -5.37
C THR A 89 11.91 10.33 -4.94
N ASP A 90 12.35 10.17 -3.69
CA ASP A 90 13.40 10.97 -3.04
C ASP A 90 14.79 10.34 -3.12
N GLY A 91 14.94 9.15 -3.72
CA GLY A 91 16.21 8.43 -3.79
C GLY A 91 16.75 7.96 -2.44
N SER A 92 15.91 7.95 -1.40
CA SER A 92 16.30 7.49 -0.07
C SER A 92 16.57 5.98 -0.04
N ALA A 93 17.54 5.57 0.79
CA ALA A 93 17.83 4.15 1.00
C ALA A 93 16.75 3.45 1.84
N THR A 94 15.99 4.22 2.62
CA THR A 94 14.91 3.72 3.48
C THR A 94 13.58 3.88 2.75
N PRO A 95 12.78 2.81 2.56
CA PRO A 95 11.49 2.95 1.92
C PRO A 95 10.61 3.99 2.61
N ILE A 96 9.97 4.86 1.83
CA ILE A 96 9.16 5.98 2.35
C ILE A 96 8.10 5.54 3.36
N ASN A 97 7.48 4.37 3.18
CA ASN A 97 6.50 3.80 4.11
C ASN A 97 7.10 3.61 5.52
N GLU A 98 8.34 3.14 5.64
CA GLU A 98 9.00 2.95 6.93
C GLU A 98 9.31 4.29 7.59
N GLN A 99 9.75 5.29 6.81
CA GLN A 99 10.02 6.64 7.32
C GLN A 99 8.75 7.28 7.90
N ILE A 100 7.65 7.24 7.16
CA ILE A 100 6.35 7.79 7.60
C ILE A 100 5.88 7.05 8.85
N THR A 101 5.93 5.72 8.83
CA THR A 101 5.53 4.89 9.98
C THR A 101 6.35 5.25 11.21
N GLN A 102 7.67 5.41 11.08
CA GLN A 102 8.54 5.79 12.19
C GLN A 102 8.21 7.19 12.75
N GLY A 103 7.87 8.14 11.88
CA GLY A 103 7.41 9.47 12.29
C GLY A 103 6.12 9.41 13.09
N LEU A 104 5.08 8.77 12.54
CA LEU A 104 3.77 8.59 13.19
C LEU A 104 3.88 7.80 14.49
N TRP A 105 4.81 6.85 14.56
CA TRP A 105 5.09 6.10 15.79
C TRP A 105 5.52 7.03 16.93
N LYS A 106 6.43 7.96 16.64
CA LYS A 106 6.94 8.91 17.62
C LYS A 106 5.88 9.95 17.98
N GLU A 107 5.22 10.53 16.99
CA GLU A 107 4.30 11.65 17.19
C GLU A 107 2.98 11.25 17.83
N VAL A 108 2.41 10.12 17.41
CA VAL A 108 1.06 9.70 17.82
C VAL A 108 1.15 8.51 18.77
N ILE A 109 1.73 7.40 18.31
CA ILE A 109 1.62 6.10 18.99
C ILE A 109 2.27 6.12 20.38
N SER A 110 3.47 6.70 20.49
CA SER A 110 4.25 6.70 21.73
C SER A 110 3.56 7.38 22.92
N SER A 111 2.65 8.33 22.63
CA SER A 111 1.90 9.08 23.64
C SER A 111 0.65 8.37 24.15
N LEU A 112 0.21 7.31 23.46
CA LEU A 112 -1.02 6.61 23.78
C LEU A 112 -0.83 5.70 25.00
N LEU A 113 -1.87 5.64 25.84
CA LEU A 113 -1.97 4.69 26.93
C LEU A 113 -2.73 3.44 26.47
N GLU A 114 -2.53 2.33 27.19
CA GLU A 114 -3.36 1.14 26.96
C GLU A 114 -4.82 1.41 27.33
N PRO A 115 -5.79 0.79 26.63
CA PRO A 115 -5.62 -0.24 25.59
C PRO A 115 -5.43 0.30 24.17
N CYS A 116 -5.38 1.63 24.00
CA CYS A 116 -5.36 2.26 22.68
C CYS A 116 -4.04 2.01 21.95
N ARG A 117 -2.92 2.03 22.68
CA ARG A 117 -1.58 1.90 22.09
C ARG A 117 -1.42 0.61 21.29
N THR A 118 -1.66 -0.56 21.87
CA THR A 118 -1.47 -1.84 21.17
C THR A 118 -2.35 -1.96 19.90
N ALA A 119 -3.60 -1.48 19.98
CA ALA A 119 -4.50 -1.47 18.84
C ALA A 119 -4.03 -0.50 17.74
N ALA A 120 -3.56 0.70 18.12
CA ALA A 120 -3.06 1.70 17.20
C ALA A 120 -1.74 1.27 16.52
N GLU A 121 -0.83 0.62 17.24
CA GLU A 121 0.40 0.02 16.69
C GLU A 121 0.08 -0.99 15.58
N THR A 122 -0.85 -1.90 15.87
CA THR A 122 -1.29 -2.93 14.91
C THR A 122 -1.94 -2.29 13.69
N LEU A 123 -2.88 -1.36 13.90
CA LEU A 123 -3.59 -0.67 12.82
C LEU A 123 -2.63 0.12 11.93
N LEU A 124 -1.70 0.87 12.52
CA LEU A 124 -0.72 1.66 11.77
C LEU A 124 0.13 0.76 10.87
N CYS A 125 0.61 -0.38 11.39
CA CYS A 125 1.45 -1.28 10.62
C CYS A 125 0.72 -1.93 9.43
N HIS A 126 -0.52 -2.40 9.63
CA HIS A 126 -1.30 -2.96 8.52
C HIS A 126 -1.75 -1.91 7.50
N TYR A 127 -1.91 -0.66 7.94
CA TYR A 127 -2.19 0.45 7.03
C TYR A 127 -0.96 0.86 6.21
N ALA A 128 0.22 0.95 6.85
CA ALA A 128 1.46 1.37 6.20
C ALA A 128 2.07 0.28 5.30
N PHE A 129 1.80 -0.99 5.62
CA PHE A 129 2.29 -2.15 4.89
C PHE A 129 1.13 -3.12 4.59
N PRO A 130 0.27 -2.79 3.60
CA PRO A 130 -0.76 -3.70 3.13
C PRO A 130 -0.13 -4.99 2.61
N ALA A 131 -0.69 -6.12 3.05
CA ALA A 131 -0.37 -7.45 2.54
C ALA A 131 -1.28 -7.81 1.35
#